data_AF-A0A950SAN7-F1
#
_entry.id   AF-A0A950SAN7-F1
#
_cell.length_a   1.000
_cell.length_b   1.000
_cell.length_c   1.000
_cell.angle_alpha   90.00
_cell.angle_beta   90.00
_cell.angle_gamma   90.00
#
_symmetry.space_group_name_H-M   'P 1'
#
loop_
_entity.id
_entity.type
_entity.pdbx_description
1 polymer ?
#
loop_
_entity_poly.entity_id
_entity_poly.type
_entity_poly.pdbx_seq_one_letter_code
_entity_poly.pdbx_strand_id
1 'polypeptide(L)' 'MTHAKWGAGTVGQVEDGQVTVVFDTVGYRTLDASLVAERGLLERLAE' A
#
# COMPACT_ATOMS: atom_id res chain seq x y z
N MET A 1 7.54 1.90 -0.81
CA MET A 1 6.45 2.76 -1.35
C MET A 1 6.48 4.08 -0.59
N THR A 2 6.08 5.21 -1.16
CA THR A 2 5.97 6.47 -0.40
C THR A 2 4.61 7.08 -0.67
N HIS A 3 3.76 7.11 0.36
CA HIS A 3 2.42 7.66 0.27
C HIS A 3 2.41 9.08 0.84
N ALA A 4 1.91 10.07 0.10
CA ALA A 4 1.98 11.49 0.48
C ALA A 4 1.36 11.81 1.86
N LYS A 5 0.42 10.97 2.32
CA LYS A 5 -0.30 11.12 3.59
C LYS A 5 0.27 10.28 4.75
N TRP A 6 1.03 9.23 4.44
CA TRP A 6 1.43 8.20 5.42
C TRP A 6 2.93 7.87 5.39
N GLY A 7 3.70 8.54 4.53
CA GLY A 7 5.14 8.35 4.42
C GLY A 7 5.51 7.05 3.71
N ALA A 8 6.74 6.58 3.98
CA ALA A 8 7.23 5.34 3.41
C ALA A 8 6.50 4.14 4.03
N GLY A 9 6.10 3.20 3.17
CA GLY A 9 5.46 1.95 3.56
C GLY A 9 6.01 0.75 2.79
N THR A 10 5.77 -0.42 3.34
CA THR A 10 6.14 -1.72 2.79
C THR A 10 4.88 -2.57 2.67
N VAL A 11 4.66 -3.17 1.48
CA VAL A 11 3.53 -4.09 1.32
C VAL A 11 3.87 -5.35 2.09
N GLY A 12 3.04 -5.70 3.06
CA GLY A 12 3.21 -6.92 3.84
C GLY A 12 2.56 -8.13 3.16
N GLN A 13 1.28 -7.99 2.80
CA GLN A 13 0.48 -9.12 2.31
C GLN A 13 -0.56 -8.65 1.28
N VAL A 14 -0.83 -9.48 0.28
CA VAL A 14 -1.89 -9.27 -0.70
C VAL A 14 -2.76 -10.52 -0.75
N GLU A 15 -4.01 -10.43 -0.32
CA GLU A 15 -4.96 -11.55 -0.32
C GLU A 15 -6.37 -11.07 -0.62
N ASP A 16 -7.12 -11.89 -1.38
CA ASP A 16 -8.54 -11.66 -1.70
C ASP A 16 -8.87 -10.27 -2.27
N GLY A 17 -7.92 -9.67 -3.00
CA GLY A 17 -8.08 -8.31 -3.51
C GLY A 17 -7.94 -7.23 -2.44
N GLN A 18 -7.40 -7.54 -1.27
CA GLN A 18 -6.92 -6.58 -0.28
C GLN A 18 -5.40 -6.61 -0.16
N VAL A 19 -4.82 -5.43 -0.01
CA VAL A 19 -3.40 -5.16 0.20
C VAL A 19 -3.22 -4.66 1.62
N THR A 20 -2.42 -5.35 2.42
CA THR A 20 -1.99 -4.86 3.73
C THR A 20 -0.62 -4.21 3.58
N VAL A 21 -0.57 -2.93 3.90
CA VAL A 21 0.64 -2.11 3.88
C VAL A 21 1.04 -1.76 5.29
N VAL A 22 2.29 -1.98 5.66
CA VAL A 22 2.88 -1.45 6.88
C VAL A 22 3.55 -0.11 6.56
N PHE A 23 3.02 0.97 7.10
CA PHE A 23 3.62 2.30 7.07
C PHE A 23 4.40 2.54 8.36
N ASP A 24 5.57 3.14 8.26
CA ASP A 24 6.42 3.43 9.42
C ASP A 24 5.75 4.45 10.38
N THR A 25 4.98 5.38 9.81
CA THR A 25 4.41 6.51 10.56
C THR A 25 3.03 6.23 11.14
N VAL A 26 2.25 5.33 10.55
CA VAL A 26 0.86 5.04 10.95
C VAL A 26 0.58 3.57 11.25
N GLY A 27 1.59 2.70 11.10
CA GLY A 27 1.45 1.25 11.27
C GLY A 27 0.83 0.57 10.06
N TYR A 28 0.19 -0.58 10.26
CA TYR A 28 -0.42 -1.34 9.16
C TYR A 28 -1.81 -0.82 8.77
N ARG A 29 -2.07 -0.80 7.46
CA ARG A 29 -3.30 -0.36 6.82
C ARG A 29 -3.67 -1.37 5.75
N THR A 30 -4.89 -1.86 5.83
CA THR A 30 -5.47 -2.68 4.78
C THR A 30 -6.19 -1.76 3.80
N LEU A 31 -5.88 -1.93 2.52
CA LEU A 31 -6.41 -1.17 1.40
C LEU A 31 -6.96 -2.16 0.38
N ASP A 32 -7.94 -1.72 -0.40
CA ASP A 32 -8.48 -2.55 -1.47
C ASP A 32 -7.54 -2.52 -2.68
N ALA A 33 -7.10 -3.69 -3.15
CA ALA A 33 -6.13 -3.83 -4.25
C ALA A 33 -6.69 -3.27 -5.56
N SER A 34 -7.99 -3.40 -5.80
CA SER A 34 -8.63 -2.80 -6.99
C SER A 34 -8.57 -1.27 -6.91
N LEU A 35 -8.86 -0.70 -5.74
CA LEU A 35 -8.78 0.74 -5.52
C LEU A 35 -7.34 1.25 -5.62
N VAL A 36 -6.38 0.49 -5.11
CA VAL A 36 -4.94 0.79 -5.19
C VAL A 36 -4.47 0.82 -6.64
N ALA A 37 -4.89 -0.15 -7.46
CA ALA A 37 -4.56 -0.22 -8.87
C ALA A 37 -5.24 0.91 -9.67
N GLU A 38 -6.53 1.17 -9.44
CA GLU A 38 -7.28 2.21 -10.16
C GLU A 38 -6.81 3.63 -9.82
N ARG A 39 -6.44 3.87 -8.55
CA ARG A 39 -6.04 5.20 -8.08
C ARG A 39 -4.54 5.42 -8.08
N GLY A 40 -3.75 4.41 -8.46
CA GLY A 40 -2.29 4.47 -8.42
C GLY A 40 -1.75 4.80 -7.03
N LEU A 41 -2.46 4.37 -5.97
CA LEU A 41 -2.11 4.71 -4.58
C LEU A 41 -0.77 4.11 -4.16
N LEU A 42 -0.34 3.06 -4.85
CA LEU A 42 0.96 2.43 -4.67
C LEU A 42 1.66 2.37 -6.03
N GLU A 43 2.70 3.19 -6.21
CA GLU A 43 3.65 2.94 -7.29
C GLU A 43 4.41 1.66 -6.97
N ARG A 44 4.30 0.68 -7.88
CA ARG A 44 5.05 -0.57 -7.83
C ARG A 44 6.53 -0.20 -7.89
N LEU A 45 7.29 -0.49 -6.83
CA LEU A 45 8.74 -0.52 -6.93
C LEU A 45 9.06 -1.79 -7.75
N ALA A 46 9.04 -1.66 -9.07
CA ALA A 46 9.64 -2.65 -9.93
C ALA A 46 11.15 -2.55 -9.69
N GLU A 47 11.72 -3.65 -9.22
CA GLU A 47 13.16 -3.90 -9.11
C GLU A 47 13.86 -3.71 -10.47
#